data_AF-J9UP63-F1
#
_entry.id   AF-J9UP63-F1
#
_cell.length_a   1.000
_cell.length_b   1.000
_cell.length_c   1.000
_cell.angle_alpha   90.00
_cell.angle_beta   90.00
_cell.angle_gamma   90.00
#
_symmetry.space_group_name_H-M   'P 1'
#
loop_
_entity.id
_entity.type
_entity.pdbx_description
1 polymer ?
#
loop_
_entity_poly.entity_id
_entity_poly.type
_entity_poly.pdbx_seq_one_letter_code
_entity_poly.pdbx_strand_id
1 'polypeptide(L)'
;MGSTELGANIFRITQTAEKIKSENIQGQYALEQAHKEVGKEVRESMKRMHNKLPEDLAIERDIKKVRSELKQTHKKMKKIPKSKKKKISKNYKPKRELPLRLFYSQKHNDKLTIV
;
A
#
# COMPACT_ATOMS: atom_id res chain seq x y z
N MET A 1 -2.08 11.71 8.86
CA MET A 1 -2.98 11.02 7.93
C MET A 1 -2.41 9.66 7.59
N GLY A 2 -3.23 8.62 7.70
CA GLY A 2 -2.84 7.26 7.29
C GLY A 2 -2.53 7.18 5.81
N SER A 3 -1.69 6.24 5.39
CA SER A 3 -1.37 6.04 3.96
C SER A 3 -2.62 5.76 3.12
N THR A 4 -3.54 4.96 3.65
CA THR A 4 -4.82 4.64 3.00
C THR A 4 -5.76 5.85 2.92
N GLU A 5 -5.86 6.65 3.98
CA GLU A 5 -6.66 7.88 4.03
C GLU A 5 -6.14 8.91 3.01
N LEU A 6 -4.82 9.10 2.99
CA LEU A 6 -4.16 9.99 2.04
C LEU A 6 -4.34 9.51 0.60
N GLY A 7 -4.18 8.21 0.37
CA GLY A 7 -4.42 7.60 -0.94
C GLY A 7 -5.84 7.83 -1.43
N ALA A 8 -6.84 7.63 -0.57
CA ALA A 8 -8.24 7.90 -0.90
C ALA A 8 -8.49 9.38 -1.21
N ASN A 9 -7.89 10.29 -0.46
CA ASN A 9 -8.02 11.72 -0.71
C ASN A 9 -7.41 12.13 -2.06
N ILE A 10 -6.18 11.70 -2.34
CA ILE A 10 -5.50 11.96 -3.62
C ILE A 10 -6.33 11.39 -4.77
N PHE A 11 -6.79 10.15 -4.64
CA PHE A 11 -7.58 9.48 -5.66
C PHE A 11 -8.90 10.21 -5.96
N ARG A 12 -9.63 10.65 -4.93
CA ARG A 12 -10.83 11.49 -5.11
C ARG A 12 -10.51 12.76 -5.91
N ILE A 13 -9.41 13.45 -5.58
CA ILE A 13 -9.00 14.69 -6.25
C ILE A 13 -8.63 14.41 -7.72
N THR A 14 -7.84 13.37 -7.98
CA THR A 14 -7.41 13.03 -9.35
C THR A 14 -8.60 12.63 -10.22
N GLN A 15 -9.47 11.74 -9.73
CA GLN A 15 -10.64 11.30 -10.50
C GLN A 15 -11.65 12.42 -10.72
N THR A 16 -11.82 13.33 -9.76
CA THR A 16 -12.67 14.52 -9.97
C THR A 16 -12.10 15.40 -11.07
N ALA A 17 -10.79 15.66 -11.05
CA ALA A 17 -10.14 16.47 -12.08
C ALA A 17 -10.21 15.82 -13.47
N GLU A 18 -10.07 14.49 -13.55
CA GLU A 18 -10.26 13.74 -14.79
C GLU A 18 -11.70 13.83 -15.29
N LYS A 19 -12.69 13.62 -14.41
CA LYS A 19 -14.13 13.69 -14.75
C LYS A 19 -14.53 15.06 -15.28
N ILE A 20 -14.08 16.14 -14.61
CA ILE A 20 -14.34 17.51 -15.06
C ILE A 20 -13.81 17.74 -16.48
N LYS A 21 -12.60 17.24 -16.77
CA LYS A 21 -11.97 17.38 -18.09
C LYS A 21 -12.68 16.54 -19.15
N SER A 22 -13.04 15.29 -18.85
CA SER A 22 -13.65 14.38 -19.82
C SER A 22 -15.06 14.79 -20.21
N GLU A 23 -15.86 15.26 -19.24
CA GLU A 23 -17.25 15.67 -19.45
C GLU A 23 -17.39 17.17 -19.73
N ASN A 24 -16.27 17.91 -19.75
CA ASN A 24 -16.20 19.34 -19.99
C ASN A 24 -17.15 20.14 -19.07
N ILE A 25 -17.17 19.76 -17.79
CA ILE A 25 -18.10 20.27 -16.78
C ILE A 25 -17.76 21.72 -16.46
N GLN A 26 -18.76 22.60 -16.50
CA GLN A 26 -18.61 24.02 -16.23
C GLN A 26 -19.64 24.50 -15.21
N GLY A 27 -19.29 25.57 -14.50
CA GLY A 27 -20.14 26.18 -13.47
C GLY A 27 -19.98 25.53 -12.10
N GLN A 28 -20.03 26.37 -11.06
CA GLN A 28 -19.74 26.00 -9.68
C GLN A 28 -20.57 24.79 -9.22
N TYR A 29 -21.90 24.82 -9.45
CA TYR A 29 -22.79 23.77 -8.99
C TYR A 29 -22.46 22.40 -9.61
N ALA A 30 -22.17 22.36 -10.91
CA ALA A 30 -21.87 21.10 -11.59
C ALA A 30 -20.52 20.52 -11.14
N LEU A 31 -19.52 21.38 -10.91
CA LEU A 31 -18.22 20.98 -10.35
C LEU A 31 -18.35 20.41 -8.94
N GLU A 32 -19.16 21.05 -8.09
CA GLU A 32 -19.46 20.55 -6.74
C GLU A 32 -20.16 19.19 -6.77
N GLN A 33 -21.13 19.00 -7.69
CA GLN A 33 -21.80 17.71 -7.86
C GLN A 33 -20.81 16.62 -8.33
N ALA A 34 -19.95 16.92 -9.31
CA ALA A 34 -18.95 15.98 -9.79
C ALA A 34 -18.00 15.53 -8.66
N HIS A 35 -17.50 16.47 -7.85
CA HIS A 35 -16.66 16.16 -6.70
C HIS A 35 -17.40 15.32 -5.64
N LYS A 36 -18.67 15.63 -5.39
CA LYS A 36 -19.52 14.89 -4.43
C LYS A 36 -19.76 13.46 -4.90
N GLU A 37 -20.05 13.26 -6.17
CA GLU A 37 -20.30 11.95 -6.77
C GLU A 37 -19.06 11.07 -6.72
N VAL A 38 -17.90 11.59 -7.14
CA VAL A 38 -16.61 10.88 -7.04
C VAL A 38 -16.30 10.56 -5.58
N GLY A 39 -16.51 11.51 -4.66
CA GLY A 39 -16.31 11.27 -3.22
C GLY A 39 -17.19 10.15 -2.68
N LYS A 40 -18.46 10.06 -3.12
CA LYS A 40 -19.38 8.98 -2.76
C LYS A 40 -18.88 7.63 -3.30
N GLU A 41 -18.45 7.58 -4.55
CA GLU A 41 -17.95 6.35 -5.17
C GLU A 41 -16.67 5.83 -4.49
N VAL A 42 -15.75 6.73 -4.12
CA VAL A 42 -14.54 6.37 -3.36
C VAL A 42 -14.91 5.79 -2.00
N ARG A 43 -15.87 6.42 -1.29
CA ARG A 43 -16.37 5.93 0.00
C ARG A 43 -17.00 4.54 -0.12
N GLU A 44 -17.85 4.34 -1.11
CA GLU A 44 -18.50 3.05 -1.35
C GLU A 44 -17.50 1.97 -1.74
N SER A 45 -16.49 2.32 -2.56
CA SER A 45 -15.43 1.39 -2.95
C SER A 45 -14.62 0.93 -1.75
N MET A 46 -14.23 1.84 -0.85
CA MET A 46 -13.54 1.47 0.38
C MET A 46 -14.40 0.63 1.32
N LYS A 47 -15.70 0.95 1.43
CA LYS A 47 -16.66 0.13 2.17
C LYS A 47 -16.74 -1.29 1.59
N ARG A 48 -16.80 -1.44 0.27
CA ARG A 48 -16.86 -2.76 -0.40
C ARG A 48 -15.56 -3.56 -0.25
N MET A 49 -14.40 -2.91 -0.41
CA MET A 49 -13.11 -3.61 -0.42
C MET A 49 -12.58 -3.93 0.98
N HIS A 50 -12.80 -3.02 1.94
CA HIS A 50 -12.15 -3.08 3.24
C HIS A 50 -13.15 -3.12 4.41
N ASN A 51 -14.46 -3.11 4.14
CA ASN A 51 -15.51 -3.01 5.16
C ASN A 51 -15.31 -1.84 6.14
N LYS A 52 -14.62 -0.78 5.68
CA LYS A 52 -14.28 0.41 6.46
C LYS A 52 -14.47 1.67 5.63
N LEU A 53 -14.89 2.73 6.29
CA LEU A 53 -15.04 4.04 5.67
C LEU A 53 -13.73 4.82 5.72
N PRO A 54 -13.51 5.77 4.78
CA PRO A 54 -12.34 6.63 4.79
C PRO A 54 -12.15 7.38 6.12
N GLU A 55 -13.25 7.83 6.75
CA GLU A 55 -13.23 8.54 8.03
C GLU A 55 -12.99 7.66 9.27
N ASP A 56 -13.24 6.36 9.17
CA ASP A 56 -13.05 5.41 10.29
C ASP A 56 -11.61 4.91 10.37
N LEU A 57 -10.74 5.38 9.46
CA LEU A 57 -9.34 5.03 9.46
C LEU A 57 -8.64 5.66 10.67
N ALA A 58 -7.77 4.88 11.29
CA ALA A 58 -7.00 5.35 12.44
C ALA A 58 -6.12 6.53 12.05
N ILE A 59 -6.19 7.60 12.84
CA ILE A 59 -5.37 8.79 12.63
C ILE A 59 -3.91 8.47 13.00
N GLU A 60 -3.01 8.70 12.05
CA GLU A 60 -1.56 8.58 12.25
C GLU A 60 -1.03 9.53 13.34
N ARG A 61 0.06 9.14 13.99
CA ARG A 61 0.68 9.92 15.07
C ARG A 61 1.23 11.25 14.56
N ASP A 62 1.26 12.26 15.45
CA ASP A 62 1.84 13.57 15.14
C ASP A 62 3.33 13.44 14.74
N ILE A 63 3.66 14.02 13.58
CA ILE A 63 5.00 14.06 12.99
C ILE A 63 6.05 14.62 13.96
N LYS A 64 5.69 15.59 14.82
CA LYS A 64 6.63 16.18 15.79
C LYS A 64 7.05 15.17 16.86
N LYS A 65 6.09 14.35 17.33
CA LYS A 65 6.33 13.30 18.31
C LYS A 65 7.18 12.19 17.70
N VAL A 66 6.81 11.71 16.51
CA VAL A 66 7.56 10.67 15.79
C VAL A 66 9.01 11.12 15.51
N ARG A 67 9.21 12.37 15.06
CA ARG A 67 10.56 12.91 14.81
C ARG A 67 11.41 12.98 16.08
N SER A 68 10.80 13.35 17.21
CA SER A 68 11.47 13.39 18.51
C SER A 68 11.85 11.99 18.99
N GLU A 69 10.94 11.02 18.87
CA GLU A 69 11.19 9.60 19.19
C GLU A 69 12.35 9.05 18.36
N LEU A 70 12.34 9.27 17.03
CA LEU A 70 13.40 8.82 16.12
C LEU A 70 14.78 9.42 16.47
N LYS A 71 14.83 10.69 16.88
CA LYS A 71 16.08 11.31 17.35
C LYS A 71 16.59 10.68 18.64
N GLN A 72 15.69 10.38 19.57
CA GLN A 72 16.05 9.75 20.85
C GLN A 72 16.52 8.30 20.65
N THR A 73 15.81 7.51 19.83
CA THR A 73 16.21 6.13 19.51
C THR A 73 17.56 6.10 18.80
N HIS A 74 17.80 7.00 17.84
CA HIS A 74 19.12 7.11 17.17
C HIS A 74 20.25 7.42 18.15
N LYS A 75 20.03 8.36 19.10
CA LYS A 75 21.00 8.67 20.16
C LYS A 75 21.26 7.46 21.06
N LYS A 76 20.22 6.70 21.43
CA LYS A 76 20.36 5.47 22.24
C LYS A 76 21.11 4.38 21.47
N MET A 77 20.81 4.18 20.19
CA MET A 77 21.50 3.21 19.32
C MET A 77 23.00 3.52 19.17
N LYS A 78 23.38 4.81 19.03
CA LYS A 78 24.79 5.22 19.00
C LYS A 78 25.56 4.95 20.30
N LYS A 79 24.87 4.94 21.44
CA LYS A 79 25.47 4.69 22.76
C LYS A 79 25.63 3.21 23.09
N ILE A 80 24.94 2.32 22.37
CA ILE A 80 25.12 0.87 22.53
C ILE A 80 26.51 0.51 21.98
N PRO A 81 27.42 -0.04 22.80
CA PRO A 81 28.72 -0.48 22.32
C PRO A 81 28.52 -1.57 21.25
N LYS A 82 29.22 -1.46 20.12
CA LYS A 82 29.21 -2.49 19.06
C LYS A 82 29.66 -3.80 19.69
N SER A 83 28.75 -4.75 19.87
CA SER A 83 29.13 -6.10 20.30
C SER A 83 30.09 -6.69 19.27
N LYS A 84 31.21 -7.23 19.76
CA LYS A 84 32.23 -7.86 18.91
C LYS A 84 31.53 -8.93 18.05
N LYS A 85 31.59 -8.78 16.72
CA LYS A 85 31.11 -9.81 15.77
C LYS A 85 31.73 -11.16 16.18
N LYS A 86 30.93 -12.08 16.73
CA LYS A 86 31.35 -13.49 16.89
C LYS A 86 31.65 -14.00 15.48
N LYS A 87 32.91 -14.39 15.23
CA LYS A 87 33.31 -15.06 13.98
C LYS A 87 32.49 -16.34 13.86
N ILE A 88 31.49 -16.35 12.98
CA ILE A 88 30.76 -17.57 12.61
C ILE A 88 31.78 -18.48 11.92
N SER A 89 31.97 -19.71 12.43
CA SER A 89 32.88 -20.69 11.84
C SER A 89 32.41 -21.05 10.43
N LYS A 90 33.33 -21.05 9.46
CA LYS A 90 33.09 -21.31 8.04
C LYS A 90 32.83 -22.81 7.75
N ASN A 91 31.85 -23.44 8.40
CA ASN A 91 31.50 -24.83 8.13
C ASN A 91 30.04 -25.01 7.74
N TYR A 92 29.58 -24.20 6.77
CA TYR A 92 28.30 -24.39 6.11
C TYR A 92 28.55 -24.89 4.69
N LYS A 93 28.27 -26.18 4.43
CA LYS A 93 28.14 -26.70 3.05
C LYS A 93 26.68 -26.48 2.62
N PRO A 94 26.40 -25.65 1.60
CA PRO A 94 25.04 -25.55 1.08
C PRO A 94 24.64 -26.90 0.48
N LYS A 95 23.47 -27.43 0.88
CA LYS A 95 22.86 -28.57 0.19
C LYS A 95 22.55 -28.13 -1.24
N ARG A 96 23.10 -28.85 -2.23
CA ARG A 96 22.85 -28.60 -3.66
C ARG A 96 21.34 -28.57 -3.90
N GLU A 97 20.85 -27.45 -4.41
CA GLU A 97 19.45 -27.30 -4.78
C GLU A 97 19.14 -28.24 -5.95
N LEU A 98 18.05 -29.01 -5.83
CA LEU A 98 17.51 -29.79 -6.94
C LEU A 98 17.04 -28.81 -8.03
N PRO A 99 17.37 -29.03 -9.31
CA PRO A 99 17.05 -28.08 -10.36
C PRO A 99 15.54 -27.90 -10.52
N LEU A 100 15.08 -26.64 -10.57
CA LEU A 100 13.69 -26.20 -10.77
C LEU A 100 13.02 -26.69 -12.07
N ARG A 101 13.69 -27.53 -12.86
CA ARG A 101 13.22 -28.02 -14.17
C ARG A 101 12.15 -29.12 -14.11
N LEU A 102 11.81 -29.63 -12.93
CA LEU A 102 10.80 -30.70 -12.79
C LEU A 102 9.38 -30.21 -12.47
N PHE A 103 9.17 -28.92 -12.21
CA PHE A 103 7.82 -28.40 -11.91
C PHE A 103 7.08 -27.83 -13.12
N TYR A 104 7.76 -27.58 -14.25
CA TYR A 104 7.17 -26.93 -15.42
C TYR A 104 6.65 -27.89 -16.52
N SER A 105 6.31 -29.14 -16.16
CA SER A 105 5.79 -30.12 -17.11
C SER A 105 4.62 -30.94 -16.55
N GLN A 106 3.68 -30.29 -15.85
CA GLN A 106 2.47 -31.00 -15.37
C GLN A 106 1.17 -30.17 -15.36
N LYS A 107 1.06 -29.10 -16.15
CA LYS A 107 -0.20 -28.32 -16.27
C LYS A 107 -0.54 -27.85 -17.69
N HIS A 108 -0.05 -28.53 -18.72
CA HIS A 108 -0.43 -28.26 -20.12
C HIS A 108 -0.78 -29.51 -20.94
N ASN A 109 -1.36 -30.51 -20.30
CA ASN A 109 -2.31 -31.46 -20.88
C ASN A 109 -3.37 -31.57 -19.79
N ASP A 110 -4.54 -30.95 -19.91
CA ASP A 110 -5.64 -31.56 -20.64
C ASP A 110 -6.49 -30.52 -21.38
N LYS A 111 -6.60 -30.77 -22.68
CA LYS A 111 -7.59 -30.20 -23.59
C LYS A 111 -8.97 -30.76 -23.27
N LEU A 112 -9.98 -29.91 -23.45
CA LEU A 112 -11.34 -30.21 -23.92
C LEU A 112 -12.23 -31.13 -23.06
N THR A 113 -13.33 -30.58 -22.53
CA THR A 113 -14.67 -31.06 -22.87
C THR A 113 -15.65 -29.89 -22.81
N ILE A 114 -16.17 -29.55 -23.99
CA ILE A 114 -17.34 -28.70 -24.22
C ILE A 114 -18.56 -29.61 -24.04
N VAL A 115 -19.47 -29.25 -23.13
CA VAL A 115 -20.93 -29.44 -23.24
C VAL A 115 -21.59 -28.24 -22.55
#